data_AF-A0AAV3ZSY7-F1
#
_entry.id   AF-A0AAV3ZSY7-F1
#
_cell.length_a   1.000
_cell.length_b   1.000
_cell.length_c   1.000
_cell.angle_alpha   90.00
_cell.angle_beta   90.00
_cell.angle_gamma   90.00
#
_symmetry.space_group_name_H-M   'P 1'
#
loop_
_entity.id
_entity.type
_entity.pdbx_description
1 polymer ?
#
loop_
_entity_poly.entity_id
_entity_poly.type
_entity_poly.pdbx_seq_one_letter_code
_entity_poly.pdbx_strand_id
1 'polypeptide(L)'
;MLQAKLLDAPLISVALSRCHTGCNLYESAISTSCQKVCLNAYQQTSHTSGHQSLGRDEIRNCVRGCLFALEKYSSQVQEELGELARPQLLISSLSHSSLTLKWDTRLVANVTFKVHKRMLDWDSGWHLHAFSKFLPNKRIELTGLQPYVTYKFKVVALISSLPKYIQESNETGRITTTAHGKPSTAPQIRYVTTPSPTVISLAWIPPRFTNNELLGYRIHVQAIGGEEGRLFLPEPH
;
A
#
# COMPACT_ATOMS: atom_id res chain seq x y z
N MET A 1 -0.34 -16.89 -57.74
CA MET A 1 0.75 -17.55 -56.99
C MET A 1 1.26 -16.61 -55.92
N LEU A 2 0.70 -16.68 -54.70
CA LEU A 2 1.33 -16.06 -53.53
C LEU A 2 2.34 -17.08 -52.99
N GLN A 3 3.63 -16.79 -53.10
CA GLN A 3 4.66 -17.52 -52.39
C GLN A 3 4.47 -17.28 -50.89
N ALA A 4 4.00 -18.32 -50.18
CA ALA A 4 4.28 -18.44 -48.77
C ALA A 4 5.80 -18.58 -48.63
N LYS A 5 6.48 -17.49 -48.20
CA LYS A 5 7.85 -17.57 -47.73
C LYS A 5 7.87 -18.61 -46.61
N LEU A 6 8.46 -19.78 -46.88
CA LEU A 6 8.95 -20.65 -45.82
C LEU A 6 9.87 -19.78 -44.96
N LEU A 7 9.44 -19.45 -43.75
CA LEU A 7 10.32 -18.89 -42.74
C LEU A 7 11.44 -19.91 -42.51
N ASP A 8 12.69 -19.45 -42.56
CA ASP A 8 13.87 -20.32 -42.46
C ASP A 8 13.83 -21.16 -41.17
N ALA A 9 13.73 -22.49 -41.31
CA ALA A 9 13.76 -23.46 -40.21
C ALA A 9 14.86 -23.22 -39.13
N PRO A 10 16.10 -22.79 -39.46
CA PRO A 10 17.10 -22.45 -38.44
C PRO A 10 16.78 -21.20 -37.61
N LEU A 11 16.02 -20.23 -38.14
CA LEU A 11 15.57 -19.08 -37.35
C LEU A 11 14.48 -19.49 -36.33
N ILE A 12 13.65 -20.47 -36.69
CA ILE A 12 12.63 -21.05 -35.81
C ILE A 12 13.29 -21.80 -34.64
N SER A 13 14.36 -22.56 -34.89
CA SER A 13 15.05 -23.32 -33.84
C SER A 13 15.77 -22.40 -32.84
N VAL A 14 16.39 -21.31 -33.30
CA VAL A 14 17.00 -20.29 -32.42
C VAL A 14 15.93 -19.58 -31.60
N ALA A 15 14.83 -19.13 -32.22
CA ALA A 15 13.74 -18.48 -31.50
C ALA A 15 13.13 -19.38 -30.41
N LEU A 16 12.95 -20.67 -30.71
CA LEU A 16 12.44 -21.67 -29.77
C LEU A 16 13.42 -21.89 -28.60
N SER A 17 14.72 -21.97 -28.89
CA SER A 17 15.76 -22.09 -27.86
C SER A 17 15.74 -20.90 -26.88
N ARG A 18 15.66 -19.67 -27.39
CA ARG A 18 15.56 -18.46 -26.56
C ARG A 18 14.29 -18.42 -25.72
N CYS A 19 13.16 -18.90 -26.27
CA CYS A 19 11.91 -19.07 -25.54
C CYS A 19 12.07 -20.08 -24.39
N HIS A 20 12.72 -21.22 -24.64
CA HIS A 20 12.99 -22.23 -23.61
C HIS A 20 13.88 -21.67 -22.49
N THR A 21 14.91 -20.89 -22.84
CA THR A 21 15.71 -20.16 -21.84
C THR A 21 14.84 -19.28 -20.95
N GLY A 22 13.95 -18.47 -21.55
CA GLY A 22 13.01 -17.65 -20.78
C GLY A 22 12.07 -18.45 -19.89
N CYS A 23 11.54 -19.57 -20.41
CA CYS A 23 10.69 -20.49 -19.66
C CYS A 23 11.40 -21.02 -18.40
N ASN A 24 12.68 -21.36 -18.47
CA ASN A 24 13.45 -21.86 -17.32
C ASN A 24 13.81 -20.78 -16.30
N LEU A 25 13.70 -19.49 -16.67
CA LEU A 25 14.05 -18.35 -15.84
C LEU A 25 12.86 -17.71 -15.10
N TYR A 26 11.64 -18.27 -15.27
CA TYR A 26 10.42 -17.65 -14.76
C TYR A 26 10.39 -17.46 -13.24
N GLU A 27 11.01 -18.34 -12.46
CA GLU A 27 11.02 -18.26 -10.99
C GLU A 27 11.71 -16.97 -10.50
N SER A 28 12.80 -16.58 -11.16
CA SER A 28 13.50 -15.32 -10.89
C SER A 28 12.65 -14.08 -11.25
N ALA A 29 11.66 -14.25 -12.14
CA ALA A 29 10.77 -13.18 -12.57
C ALA A 29 9.56 -12.99 -11.63
N ILE A 30 9.25 -13.94 -10.74
CA ILE A 30 8.10 -13.88 -9.81
C ILE A 30 8.12 -12.58 -8.99
N SER A 31 9.28 -12.20 -8.46
CA SER A 31 9.45 -10.99 -7.63
C SER A 31 9.96 -9.75 -8.39
N THR A 32 10.27 -9.90 -9.69
CA THR A 32 10.87 -8.82 -10.50
C THR A 32 10.09 -8.60 -11.81
N SER A 33 10.67 -8.90 -12.98
CA SER A 33 9.97 -8.91 -14.26
C SER A 33 10.73 -9.77 -15.27
N CYS A 34 9.99 -10.40 -16.18
CA CYS A 34 10.59 -11.16 -17.28
C CYS A 34 11.55 -10.32 -18.13
N GLN A 35 11.27 -9.03 -18.28
CA GLN A 35 12.15 -8.09 -18.98
C GLN A 35 13.52 -8.01 -18.28
N LYS A 36 13.54 -7.80 -16.96
CA LYS A 36 14.79 -7.66 -16.19
C LYS A 36 15.58 -8.96 -16.18
N VAL A 37 14.92 -10.09 -15.98
CA VAL A 37 15.56 -11.42 -15.93
C VAL A 37 16.19 -11.78 -17.27
N CYS A 38 15.46 -11.60 -18.38
CA CYS A 38 15.99 -11.88 -19.72
C CYS A 38 17.11 -10.90 -20.09
N LEU A 39 16.99 -9.60 -19.78
CA LEU A 39 18.07 -8.64 -20.03
C LEU A 39 19.37 -9.05 -19.32
N ASN A 40 19.28 -9.43 -18.05
CA ASN A 40 20.44 -9.87 -17.28
C ASN A 40 21.09 -11.12 -17.88
N ALA A 41 20.28 -12.11 -18.29
CA ALA A 41 20.79 -13.35 -18.90
C ALA A 41 21.60 -13.10 -20.17
N TYR A 42 21.22 -12.10 -20.97
CA TYR A 42 21.89 -11.77 -22.23
C TYR A 42 23.01 -10.72 -22.10
N GLN A 43 23.01 -9.92 -21.04
CA GLN A 43 24.14 -9.04 -20.72
C GLN A 43 25.39 -9.81 -20.24
N GLN A 44 25.20 -10.96 -19.59
CA GLN A 44 26.31 -11.80 -19.13
C GLN A 44 27.02 -12.52 -20.31
N THR A 45 26.29 -12.84 -21.38
CA THR A 45 26.83 -13.53 -22.56
C THR A 45 27.63 -12.64 -23.51
N SER A 46 27.48 -11.30 -23.46
CA SER A 46 28.24 -10.37 -24.31
C SER A 46 29.71 -10.19 -23.91
N HIS A 47 30.13 -10.65 -22.72
CA HIS A 47 31.51 -10.50 -22.26
C HIS A 47 32.46 -11.61 -22.74
N THR A 48 31.94 -12.69 -23.33
CA THR A 48 32.74 -13.88 -23.71
C THR A 48 32.90 -14.11 -25.22
N SER A 49 32.19 -13.37 -26.07
CA SER A 49 32.20 -13.62 -27.52
C SER A 49 32.11 -12.30 -28.30
N GLY A 50 33.23 -11.91 -28.91
CA GLY A 50 33.42 -10.64 -29.63
C GLY A 50 32.71 -10.52 -30.98
N HIS A 51 31.54 -11.14 -31.19
CA HIS A 51 30.74 -10.89 -32.38
C HIS A 51 29.23 -10.94 -32.11
N GLN A 52 28.54 -9.99 -32.74
CA GLN A 52 27.09 -9.77 -32.84
C GLN A 52 26.41 -9.17 -31.61
N SER A 53 25.91 -7.96 -31.81
CA SER A 53 24.89 -7.32 -30.97
C SER A 53 23.78 -8.33 -30.69
N LEU A 54 23.69 -8.80 -29.44
CA LEU A 54 22.61 -9.68 -29.00
C LEU A 54 21.27 -9.09 -29.40
N GLY A 55 20.57 -9.84 -30.24
CA GLY A 55 19.46 -9.32 -31.01
C GLY A 55 18.32 -8.96 -30.08
N ARG A 56 17.75 -7.76 -30.25
CA ARG A 56 16.48 -7.37 -29.63
C ARG A 56 15.41 -8.49 -29.73
N ASP A 57 15.46 -9.29 -30.79
CA ASP A 57 14.61 -10.46 -31.01
C ASP A 57 14.90 -11.65 -30.08
N GLU A 58 16.15 -11.91 -29.68
CA GLU A 58 16.50 -12.97 -28.72
C GLU A 58 15.94 -12.66 -27.32
N ILE A 59 16.14 -11.42 -26.86
CA ILE A 59 15.56 -10.95 -25.60
C ILE A 59 14.03 -11.02 -25.67
N ARG A 60 13.42 -10.59 -26.78
CA ARG A 60 11.96 -10.68 -26.96
C ARG A 60 11.46 -12.12 -26.86
N ASN A 61 12.15 -13.07 -27.50
CA ASN A 61 11.78 -14.48 -27.47
C ASN A 61 11.94 -15.09 -26.07
N CYS A 62 12.98 -14.71 -25.32
CA CYS A 62 13.11 -15.06 -23.90
C CYS A 62 11.96 -14.50 -23.06
N VAL A 63 11.65 -13.20 -23.22
CA VAL A 63 10.57 -12.57 -22.44
C VAL A 63 9.24 -13.27 -22.69
N ARG A 64 8.96 -13.67 -23.94
CA ARG A 64 7.75 -14.45 -24.28
C ARG A 64 7.70 -15.80 -23.55
N GLY A 65 8.79 -16.56 -23.55
CA GLY A 65 8.86 -17.85 -22.84
C GLY A 65 8.72 -17.69 -21.33
N CYS A 66 9.35 -16.67 -20.75
CA CYS A 66 9.22 -16.35 -19.33
C CYS A 66 7.78 -15.98 -18.95
N LEU A 67 7.13 -15.11 -19.75
CA LEU A 67 5.75 -14.70 -19.49
C LEU A 67 4.79 -15.89 -19.60
N PHE A 68 4.98 -16.78 -20.57
CA PHE A 68 4.18 -17.99 -20.72
C PHE A 68 4.30 -18.93 -19.51
N ALA A 69 5.53 -19.19 -19.05
CA ALA A 69 5.77 -20.01 -17.87
C ALA A 69 5.21 -19.36 -16.59
N LEU A 70 5.42 -18.05 -16.42
CA LEU A 70 4.91 -17.29 -15.27
C LEU A 70 3.38 -17.24 -15.25
N GLU A 71 2.73 -17.15 -16.40
CA GLU A 71 1.28 -17.22 -16.54
C GLU A 71 0.72 -18.59 -16.16
N LYS A 72 1.35 -19.66 -16.63
CA LYS A 72 0.97 -21.03 -16.28
C LYS A 72 1.13 -21.27 -14.78
N TYR A 73 2.28 -20.90 -14.21
CA TYR A 73 2.55 -20.97 -12.77
C TYR A 73 1.51 -20.18 -11.97
N SER A 74 1.29 -18.90 -12.32
CA SER A 74 0.41 -18.03 -11.55
C SER A 74 -1.05 -18.49 -11.59
N SER A 75 -1.50 -19.03 -12.73
CA SER A 75 -2.84 -19.60 -12.87
C SER A 75 -3.03 -20.82 -11.97
N GLN A 76 -2.03 -21.71 -11.89
CA GLN A 76 -2.08 -22.88 -11.02
C GLN A 76 -2.13 -22.49 -9.53
N VAL A 77 -1.31 -21.52 -9.12
CA VAL A 77 -1.31 -21.01 -7.74
C VAL A 77 -2.63 -20.31 -7.40
N GLN A 78 -3.23 -19.59 -8.35
CA GLN A 78 -4.52 -18.94 -8.16
C GLN A 78 -5.66 -19.96 -7.98
N GLU A 79 -5.62 -21.07 -8.72
CA GLU A 79 -6.56 -22.18 -8.56
C GLU A 79 -6.44 -22.84 -7.18
N GLU A 80 -5.20 -23.07 -6.70
CA GLU A 80 -4.95 -23.60 -5.36
C GLU A 80 -5.41 -22.63 -4.26
N LEU A 81 -5.20 -21.33 -4.46
CA LEU A 81 -5.55 -20.28 -3.50
C LEU A 81 -7.06 -20.07 -3.38
N GLY A 82 -7.79 -20.21 -4.49
CA GLY A 82 -9.23 -19.99 -4.55
C GLY A 82 -9.62 -18.53 -4.27
N GLU A 83 -10.82 -18.32 -3.72
CA GLU A 83 -11.28 -16.99 -3.32
C GLU A 83 -10.74 -16.62 -1.92
N LEU A 84 -10.20 -15.41 -1.78
CA LEU A 84 -9.73 -14.91 -0.49
C LEU A 84 -10.92 -14.56 0.41
N ALA A 85 -11.02 -15.27 1.53
CA ALA A 85 -12.05 -15.01 2.54
C ALA A 85 -12.00 -13.55 3.03
N ARG A 86 -13.16 -13.00 3.36
CA ARG A 86 -13.26 -11.67 3.99
C ARG A 86 -12.65 -11.74 5.41
N PRO A 87 -11.61 -10.96 5.72
CA PRO A 87 -11.09 -10.88 7.09
C PRO A 87 -12.13 -10.29 8.04
N GLN A 88 -12.20 -10.83 9.25
CA GLN A 88 -13.14 -10.41 10.29
C GLN A 88 -12.39 -9.98 11.55
N LEU A 89 -12.87 -8.94 12.23
CA LEU A 89 -12.26 -8.50 13.48
C LEU A 89 -12.48 -9.52 14.59
N LEU A 90 -11.40 -9.92 15.26
CA LEU A 90 -11.50 -10.56 16.57
C LEU A 90 -11.67 -9.46 17.63
N ILE A 91 -12.93 -9.19 18.02
CA ILE A 91 -13.30 -8.03 18.84
C ILE A 91 -12.49 -7.94 20.13
N SER A 92 -12.22 -9.07 20.78
CA SER A 92 -11.46 -9.14 22.04
C SER A 92 -9.99 -8.67 21.94
N SER A 93 -9.46 -8.53 20.73
CA SER A 93 -8.09 -8.07 20.47
C SER A 93 -7.98 -6.58 20.14
N LEU A 94 -9.12 -5.89 19.98
CA LEU A 94 -9.15 -4.50 19.56
C LEU A 94 -8.55 -3.60 20.64
N SER A 95 -7.56 -2.80 20.25
CA SER A 95 -6.93 -1.80 21.11
C SER A 95 -6.84 -0.44 20.40
N HIS A 96 -6.13 0.51 21.01
CA HIS A 96 -5.90 1.83 20.44
C HIS A 96 -4.86 1.81 19.31
N SER A 97 -4.00 0.80 19.25
CA SER A 97 -2.88 0.74 18.28
C SER A 97 -2.71 -0.62 17.62
N SER A 98 -3.52 -1.61 17.98
CA SER A 98 -3.44 -2.97 17.45
C SER A 98 -4.80 -3.64 17.36
N LEU A 99 -4.89 -4.66 16.51
CA LEU A 99 -6.02 -5.56 16.43
C LEU A 99 -5.60 -6.88 15.78
N THR A 100 -6.44 -7.90 15.92
CA THR A 100 -6.30 -9.18 15.22
C THR A 100 -7.47 -9.40 14.28
N LEU A 101 -7.17 -9.77 13.03
CA LEU A 101 -8.15 -10.24 12.06
C LEU A 101 -8.15 -11.77 12.04
N LYS A 102 -9.32 -12.38 12.12
CA LYS A 102 -9.54 -13.77 11.72
C LYS A 102 -9.70 -13.82 10.20
N TRP A 103 -8.90 -14.64 9.54
CA TRP A 103 -8.87 -14.74 8.09
C TRP A 103 -8.79 -16.19 7.66
N ASP A 104 -9.93 -16.76 7.26
CA ASP A 104 -10.11 -18.19 7.03
C ASP A 104 -9.55 -18.71 5.68
N THR A 105 -8.48 -18.09 5.18
CA THR A 105 -7.75 -18.50 3.97
C THR A 105 -6.47 -19.25 4.33
N ARG A 106 -6.06 -20.22 3.51
CA ARG A 106 -4.80 -20.96 3.72
C ARG A 106 -3.61 -20.12 3.30
N LEU A 107 -2.51 -20.21 4.06
CA LEU A 107 -1.23 -19.64 3.66
C LEU A 107 -0.55 -20.62 2.70
N VAL A 108 -0.66 -20.34 1.40
CA VAL A 108 -0.01 -21.12 0.34
C VAL A 108 1.47 -20.72 0.25
N ALA A 109 2.36 -21.69 0.08
CA ALA A 109 3.77 -21.42 -0.17
C ALA A 109 3.94 -20.62 -1.48
N ASN A 110 5.00 -19.82 -1.60
CA ASN A 110 5.29 -18.99 -2.77
C ASN A 110 4.27 -17.87 -3.09
N VAL A 111 3.31 -17.60 -2.19
CA VAL A 111 2.43 -16.43 -2.25
C VAL A 111 2.83 -15.44 -1.17
N THR A 112 3.03 -14.18 -1.56
CA THR A 112 3.29 -13.11 -0.59
C THR A 112 2.00 -12.44 -0.19
N PHE A 113 1.57 -12.64 1.06
CA PHE A 113 0.40 -11.96 1.62
C PHE A 113 0.78 -10.63 2.27
N LYS A 114 -0.08 -9.62 2.06
CA LYS A 114 0.04 -8.28 2.62
C LYS A 114 -1.33 -7.78 3.05
N VAL A 115 -1.36 -6.79 3.94
CA VAL A 115 -2.60 -6.13 4.35
C VAL A 115 -2.63 -4.72 3.80
N HIS A 116 -3.69 -4.36 3.09
CA HIS A 116 -3.99 -2.98 2.77
C HIS A 116 -4.94 -2.40 3.82
N LYS A 117 -4.72 -1.14 4.19
CA LYS A 117 -5.58 -0.37 5.09
C LYS A 117 -6.07 0.90 4.42
N ARG A 118 -7.23 1.37 4.86
CA ARG A 118 -7.81 2.67 4.50
C ARG A 118 -8.35 3.34 5.76
N MET A 119 -7.99 4.61 5.98
CA MET A 119 -8.54 5.46 7.04
C MET A 119 -9.77 6.18 6.50
N LEU A 120 -10.92 5.97 7.13
CA LEU A 120 -12.19 6.52 6.65
C LEU A 120 -12.36 7.99 7.01
N ASP A 121 -11.81 8.42 8.15
CA ASP A 121 -11.94 9.80 8.64
C ASP A 121 -11.06 10.80 7.85
N TRP A 122 -10.14 10.28 7.01
CA TRP A 122 -9.13 11.06 6.28
C TRP A 122 -9.12 10.80 4.77
N ASP A 123 -10.08 10.01 4.27
CA ASP A 123 -10.14 9.47 2.91
C ASP A 123 -8.76 9.11 2.34
N SER A 124 -7.98 8.32 3.08
CA SER A 124 -6.58 8.06 2.73
C SER A 124 -6.41 7.25 1.44
N GLY A 125 -7.49 6.73 0.85
CA GLY A 125 -7.37 5.64 -0.12
C GLY A 125 -6.76 4.36 0.49
N TRP A 126 -6.43 3.40 -0.36
CA TRP A 126 -5.84 2.12 0.03
C TRP A 126 -4.31 2.17 0.03
N HIS A 127 -3.70 1.80 1.14
CA HIS A 127 -2.24 1.75 1.27
C HIS A 127 -1.79 0.49 2.01
N LEU A 128 -0.56 0.07 1.73
CA LEU A 128 0.07 -1.07 2.41
C LEU A 128 0.25 -0.78 3.90
N HIS A 129 -0.17 -1.72 4.73
CA HIS A 129 0.11 -1.73 6.15
C HIS A 129 1.42 -2.49 6.43
N ALA A 130 2.43 -1.76 6.91
CA ALA A 130 3.76 -2.31 7.13
C ALA A 130 3.82 -3.35 8.28
N PHE A 131 3.05 -3.14 9.35
CA PHE A 131 3.17 -3.91 10.60
C PHE A 131 2.09 -5.00 10.70
N SER A 132 2.09 -5.91 9.72
CA SER A 132 1.20 -7.08 9.71
C SER A 132 1.98 -8.38 9.90
N LYS A 133 1.45 -9.28 10.73
CA LYS A 133 2.00 -10.62 10.95
C LYS A 133 0.92 -11.66 10.68
N PHE A 134 1.14 -12.50 9.67
CA PHE A 134 0.27 -13.63 9.34
C PHE A 134 0.67 -14.84 10.18
N LEU A 135 -0.28 -15.42 10.89
CA LEU A 135 -0.07 -16.56 11.78
C LEU A 135 -0.66 -17.85 11.19
N PRO A 136 -0.06 -19.03 11.48
CA PRO A 136 -0.57 -20.32 10.99
C PRO A 136 -2.00 -20.65 11.44
N ASN A 137 -2.46 -20.06 12.53
CA ASN A 137 -3.80 -20.26 13.08
C ASN A 137 -4.87 -19.37 12.44
N LYS A 138 -4.69 -18.97 11.16
CA LYS A 138 -5.64 -18.14 10.40
C LYS A 138 -5.92 -16.78 11.04
N ARG A 139 -4.91 -16.21 11.67
CA ARG A 139 -4.96 -14.88 12.30
C ARG A 139 -3.95 -13.94 11.68
N ILE A 140 -4.30 -12.67 11.63
CA ILE A 140 -3.42 -11.60 11.18
C ILE A 140 -3.35 -10.56 12.29
N GLU A 141 -2.19 -10.41 12.90
CA GLU A 141 -1.94 -9.39 13.91
C GLU A 141 -1.51 -8.10 13.22
N LEU A 142 -2.18 -7.00 13.53
CA LEU A 142 -1.87 -5.65 13.05
C LEU A 142 -1.46 -4.78 14.24
N THR A 143 -0.39 -4.01 14.10
CA THR A 143 0.10 -3.06 15.12
C THR A 143 0.44 -1.71 14.49
N GLY A 144 0.71 -0.68 15.30
CA GLY A 144 1.01 0.66 14.78
C GLY A 144 -0.18 1.34 14.08
N LEU A 145 -1.40 1.07 14.54
CA LEU A 145 -2.60 1.82 14.17
C LEU A 145 -2.68 3.12 14.97
N GLN A 146 -3.40 4.11 14.43
CA GLN A 146 -3.67 5.35 15.15
C GLN A 146 -4.86 5.15 16.09
N PRO A 147 -4.81 5.67 17.34
CA PRO A 147 -5.95 5.68 18.24
C PRO A 147 -7.12 6.46 17.67
N TYR A 148 -8.33 6.03 18.01
CA TYR A 148 -9.57 6.72 17.65
C TYR A 148 -9.70 7.02 16.13
N VAL A 149 -9.30 6.08 15.29
CA VAL A 149 -9.43 6.18 13.83
C VAL A 149 -10.23 4.99 13.31
N THR A 150 -11.14 5.27 12.38
CA THR A 150 -11.94 4.25 11.70
C THR A 150 -11.20 3.71 10.49
N TYR A 151 -10.99 2.40 10.46
CA TYR A 151 -10.30 1.68 9.41
C TYR A 151 -11.21 0.72 8.64
N LYS A 152 -10.81 0.44 7.41
CA LYS A 152 -11.13 -0.79 6.68
C LYS A 152 -9.82 -1.46 6.24
N PHE A 153 -9.82 -2.79 6.23
CA PHE A 153 -8.68 -3.60 5.79
C PHE A 153 -9.10 -4.57 4.70
N LYS A 154 -8.13 -4.98 3.87
CA LYS A 154 -8.26 -6.12 2.97
C LYS A 154 -6.91 -6.83 2.86
N VAL A 155 -6.95 -8.12 2.57
CA VAL A 155 -5.73 -8.91 2.32
C VAL A 155 -5.44 -8.89 0.83
N VAL A 156 -4.16 -8.75 0.49
CA VAL A 156 -3.66 -8.80 -0.88
C VAL A 156 -2.71 -9.98 -0.98
N ALA A 157 -2.97 -10.86 -1.94
CA ALA A 157 -2.12 -11.98 -2.28
C ALA A 157 -1.34 -11.62 -3.56
N LEU A 158 -0.01 -11.60 -3.45
CA LEU A 158 0.91 -11.34 -4.55
C LEU A 158 1.49 -12.68 -5.00
N ILE A 159 1.00 -13.20 -6.13
CA ILE A 159 1.49 -14.46 -6.72
C ILE A 159 2.70 -14.17 -7.63
N SER A 160 2.66 -13.06 -8.36
CA SER A 160 3.80 -12.52 -9.09
C SER A 160 3.74 -10.99 -9.13
N SER A 161 4.79 -10.37 -9.65
CA SER A 161 4.87 -8.92 -9.87
C SER A 161 3.92 -8.40 -10.96
N LEU A 162 3.30 -9.28 -11.75
CA LEU A 162 2.34 -8.89 -12.77
C LEU A 162 1.02 -8.50 -12.12
N PRO A 163 0.45 -7.31 -12.40
CA PRO A 163 -0.78 -6.85 -11.77
C PRO A 163 -1.98 -7.79 -11.91
N LYS A 164 -2.05 -8.57 -13.01
CA LYS A 164 -3.12 -9.54 -13.25
C LYS A 164 -3.14 -10.72 -12.27
N TYR A 165 -2.03 -10.99 -11.57
CA TYR A 165 -1.91 -12.07 -10.59
C TYR A 165 -1.81 -11.54 -9.15
N ILE A 166 -2.38 -10.36 -8.93
CA ILE A 166 -2.66 -9.81 -7.62
C ILE A 166 -4.12 -10.06 -7.31
N GLN A 167 -4.39 -10.79 -6.23
CA GLN A 167 -5.76 -11.06 -5.77
C GLN A 167 -6.02 -10.28 -4.48
N GLU A 168 -7.21 -9.72 -4.36
CA GLU A 168 -7.62 -8.97 -3.17
C GLU A 168 -8.84 -9.62 -2.52
N SER A 169 -8.87 -9.64 -1.19
CA SER A 169 -10.07 -10.04 -0.46
C SER A 169 -11.11 -8.93 -0.46
N ASN A 170 -12.34 -9.28 -0.12
CA ASN A 170 -13.33 -8.31 0.31
C ASN A 170 -12.82 -7.49 1.52
N GLU A 171 -13.28 -6.24 1.65
CA GLU A 171 -12.90 -5.36 2.75
C GLU A 171 -13.60 -5.75 4.08
N THR A 172 -12.95 -5.52 5.21
CA THR A 172 -13.55 -5.70 6.54
C THR A 172 -14.79 -4.81 6.74
N GLY A 173 -15.51 -5.03 7.84
CA GLY A 173 -16.39 -3.98 8.38
C GLY A 173 -15.61 -2.73 8.78
N ARG A 174 -16.32 -1.67 9.16
CA ARG A 174 -15.70 -0.49 9.78
C ARG A 174 -15.18 -0.89 11.16
N ILE A 175 -13.92 -0.60 11.44
CA ILE A 175 -13.28 -0.91 12.72
C ILE A 175 -12.67 0.37 13.27
N THR A 176 -13.19 0.86 14.39
CA THR A 176 -12.66 2.04 15.06
C THR A 176 -11.77 1.59 16.22
N THR A 177 -10.51 1.99 16.20
CA THR A 177 -9.58 1.74 17.30
C THR A 177 -10.02 2.48 18.57
N THR A 178 -9.69 1.96 19.73
CA THR A 178 -10.09 2.60 20.99
C THR A 178 -9.40 3.95 21.17
N ALA A 179 -10.05 4.85 21.91
CA ALA A 179 -9.45 6.11 22.30
C ALA A 179 -8.23 5.89 23.21
N HIS A 180 -7.17 6.66 23.00
CA HIS A 180 -5.99 6.65 23.87
C HIS A 180 -5.10 7.88 23.64
N GLY A 181 -4.82 8.62 24.71
CA GLY A 181 -3.85 9.71 24.71
C GLY A 181 -4.43 11.07 24.31
N LYS A 182 -3.53 12.03 24.10
CA LYS A 182 -3.83 13.41 23.71
C LYS A 182 -3.81 13.57 22.18
N PRO A 183 -4.35 14.66 21.62
CA PRO A 183 -4.22 14.95 20.20
C PRO A 183 -2.77 14.95 19.73
N SER A 184 -2.53 14.43 18.53
CA SER A 184 -1.19 14.27 17.94
C SER A 184 -0.49 15.61 17.68
N THR A 185 -1.27 16.65 17.41
CA THR A 185 -0.78 18.00 17.13
C THR A 185 -1.62 19.00 17.91
N ALA A 186 -1.03 20.14 18.26
CA ALA A 186 -1.82 21.26 18.73
C ALA A 186 -2.74 21.78 17.60
N PRO A 187 -3.89 22.40 17.92
CA PRO A 187 -4.67 23.15 16.95
C PRO A 187 -3.82 24.27 16.37
N GLN A 188 -3.90 24.48 15.06
CA GLN A 188 -3.05 25.46 14.38
C GLN A 188 -3.85 26.71 14.07
N ILE A 189 -3.47 27.85 14.65
CA ILE A 189 -4.15 29.13 14.37
C ILE A 189 -3.97 29.46 12.88
N ARG A 190 -5.09 29.66 12.19
CA ARG A 190 -5.13 29.98 10.76
C ARG A 190 -5.17 31.48 10.53
N TYR A 191 -5.97 32.20 11.31
CA TYR A 191 -6.01 33.65 11.30
C TYR A 191 -6.58 34.20 12.61
N VAL A 192 -6.13 35.41 12.93
CA VAL A 192 -6.64 36.24 14.02
C VAL A 192 -6.98 37.59 13.40
N THR A 193 -8.19 38.10 13.64
CA THR A 193 -8.61 39.43 13.19
C THR A 193 -9.30 40.18 14.32
N THR A 194 -9.23 41.51 14.28
CA THR A 194 -9.86 42.40 15.27
C THR A 194 -10.88 43.29 14.58
N PRO A 195 -12.13 42.83 14.40
CA PRO A 195 -13.15 43.63 13.73
C PRO A 195 -13.56 44.89 14.50
N SER A 196 -13.28 44.97 15.81
CA SER A 196 -13.46 46.16 16.64
C SER A 196 -12.45 46.20 17.80
N PRO A 197 -12.33 47.31 18.54
CA PRO A 197 -11.43 47.41 19.70
C PRO A 197 -11.72 46.42 20.84
N THR A 198 -12.91 45.82 20.89
CA THR A 198 -13.34 44.89 21.95
C THR A 198 -13.58 43.47 21.46
N VAL A 199 -13.39 43.20 20.17
CA VAL A 199 -13.67 41.89 19.56
C VAL A 199 -12.43 41.32 18.90
N ILE A 200 -12.10 40.09 19.26
CA ILE A 200 -11.07 39.26 18.63
C ILE A 200 -11.78 38.07 17.96
N SER A 201 -11.55 37.90 16.66
CA SER A 201 -12.01 36.75 15.89
C SER A 201 -10.83 35.81 15.64
N LEU A 202 -11.02 34.52 15.92
CA LEU A 202 -9.98 33.50 15.89
C LEU A 202 -10.48 32.29 15.09
N ALA A 203 -9.67 31.82 14.14
CA ALA A 203 -9.90 30.56 13.46
C ALA A 203 -8.68 29.64 13.52
N TRP A 204 -8.92 28.34 13.62
CA TRP A 204 -7.86 27.33 13.71
C TRP A 204 -8.20 26.08 12.90
N ILE A 205 -7.16 25.30 12.62
CA ILE A 205 -7.24 23.98 12.03
C ILE A 205 -7.22 22.96 13.19
N PRO A 206 -8.14 21.99 13.23
CA PRO A 206 -8.16 20.95 14.26
C PRO A 206 -6.91 20.06 14.18
N PRO A 207 -6.56 19.36 15.28
CA PRO A 207 -5.49 18.36 15.26
C PRO A 207 -5.73 17.28 14.21
N ARG A 208 -4.64 16.78 13.60
CA ARG A 208 -4.73 15.70 12.61
C ARG A 208 -5.18 14.38 13.21
N PHE A 209 -4.83 14.06 14.45
CA PHE A 209 -5.43 12.93 15.14
C PHE A 209 -5.81 13.41 16.52
N THR A 210 -7.09 13.36 16.86
CA THR A 210 -7.55 13.72 18.21
C THR A 210 -7.15 12.63 19.22
N ASN A 211 -6.97 11.39 18.73
CA ASN A 211 -6.67 10.17 19.50
C ASN A 211 -7.71 9.82 20.59
N ASN A 212 -8.76 10.63 20.72
CA ASN A 212 -9.87 10.50 21.66
C ASN A 212 -11.05 11.37 21.17
N GLU A 213 -12.18 11.28 21.86
CA GLU A 213 -13.32 12.17 21.66
C GLU A 213 -12.92 13.64 21.91
N LEU A 214 -13.23 14.50 20.94
CA LEU A 214 -12.94 15.93 21.03
C LEU A 214 -14.09 16.63 21.75
N LEU A 215 -13.86 16.98 23.03
CA LEU A 215 -14.87 17.66 23.85
C LEU A 215 -14.96 19.17 23.61
N GLY A 216 -13.85 19.81 23.22
CA GLY A 216 -13.80 21.24 22.97
C GLY A 216 -12.38 21.83 22.98
N TYR A 217 -12.29 23.14 22.82
CA TYR A 217 -11.04 23.90 22.82
C TYR A 217 -11.03 24.89 23.99
N ARG A 218 -9.86 25.09 24.62
CA ARG A 218 -9.64 26.12 25.65
C ARG A 218 -8.79 27.23 25.05
N ILE A 219 -9.30 28.46 25.09
CA ILE A 219 -8.64 29.65 24.55
C ILE A 219 -8.22 30.53 25.74
N HIS A 220 -6.95 30.95 25.75
CA HIS A 220 -6.43 31.90 26.72
C HIS A 220 -6.04 33.18 26.00
N VAL A 221 -6.54 34.32 26.49
CA VAL A 221 -6.23 35.66 25.98
C VAL A 221 -5.51 36.42 27.09
N GLN A 222 -4.36 37.01 26.77
CA GLN A 222 -3.57 37.81 27.72
C GLN A 222 -3.24 39.16 27.09
N ALA A 223 -3.51 40.24 27.81
CA ALA A 223 -3.07 41.58 27.41
C ALA A 223 -1.54 41.68 27.52
N ILE A 224 -0.89 42.17 26.47
CA ILE A 224 0.56 42.37 26.44
C ILE A 224 0.83 43.85 26.74
N GLY A 225 1.49 44.13 27.86
CA GLY A 225 1.96 45.48 28.20
C GLY A 225 0.98 46.36 29.00
N GLY A 226 0.36 45.83 30.07
CA GLY A 226 -0.32 46.70 31.04
C GLY A 226 0.68 47.46 31.90
N GLU A 227 0.91 48.74 31.64
CA GLU A 227 1.34 49.63 32.72
C GLU A 227 0.18 49.79 33.71
N GLU A 228 0.50 49.80 35.02
CA GLU A 228 -0.41 50.22 36.07
C GLU A 228 -0.83 51.68 35.84
N GLY A 229 -1.93 51.87 35.10
CA GLY A 229 -2.52 53.18 34.85
C GLY A 229 -4.02 53.12 35.10
N ARG A 230 -4.46 53.65 36.25
CA ARG A 230 -5.88 53.87 36.59
C ARG A 230 -6.60 54.54 35.43
N LEU A 231 -7.52 53.82 34.78
CA LEU A 231 -8.50 54.43 33.90
C LEU A 231 -9.63 55.00 34.76
N PHE A 232 -9.60 56.32 34.94
CA PHE A 232 -10.75 57.08 35.43
C PHE A 232 -11.83 57.04 34.33
N LEU A 233 -12.98 56.44 34.64
CA LEU A 233 -14.19 56.61 33.84
C LEU A 233 -14.89 57.90 34.33
N PRO A 234 -15.18 58.89 33.47
CA PRO A 234 -16.09 59.97 33.85
C PRO A 234 -17.52 59.44 33.85
N GLU A 235 -18.30 59.81 34.88
CA GLU A 235 -19.73 59.53 34.95
C GLU A 235 -20.51 60.30 33.88
N PRO A 236 -21.59 59.72 33.33
CA PRO A 236 -22.46 60.41 32.39
C PRO A 236 -23.45 61.33 33.11
N HIS A 237 -23.61 62.56 32.59
CA HIS A 237 -24.76 63.44 32.83
C HIS A 237 -25.95 63.03 31.97
#